data_AF-A0A6M3JPY4-F1
#
_entry.id   AF-A0A6M3JPY4-F1
#
_cell.length_a   1.000
_cell.length_b   1.000
_cell.length_c   1.000
_cell.angle_alpha   90.00
_cell.angle_beta   90.00
_cell.angle_gamma   90.00
#
_symmetry.space_group_name_H-M   'P 1'
#
loop_
_entity.id
_entity.type
_entity.pdbx_description
1 polymer ?
#
loop_
_entity_poly.entity_id
_entity_poly.type
_entity_poly.pdbx_seq_one_letter_code
_entity_poly.pdbx_strand_id
1 'polypeptide(L)' 'MADLDDLGYISILNMDNDEALDTLRQIRLSRRIPDKPKVIRETKKQTTAKVTTAVNAEMAAELLKLLGGS' A
#
# COMPACT_ATOMS: atom_id res chain seq x y z
N MET A 1 26.84 -18.95 -26.24
CA MET A 1 25.85 -18.31 -25.34
C MET A 1 26.17 -18.90 -23.98
N ALA A 2 26.39 -18.08 -22.95
CA ALA A 2 26.63 -18.60 -21.61
C ALA A 2 25.30 -19.13 -21.08
N ASP A 3 25.25 -20.42 -20.74
CA ASP A 3 24.06 -21.01 -20.14
C ASP A 3 23.95 -20.52 -18.69
N LEU A 4 22.75 -20.57 -18.11
CA LEU A 4 22.53 -20.11 -16.72
C LEU A 4 23.40 -20.85 -15.70
N ASP A 5 23.84 -22.06 -16.05
CA ASP A 5 24.75 -22.88 -15.25
C ASP A 5 26.21 -22.36 -15.29
N ASP A 6 26.61 -21.64 -16.34
CA ASP A 6 27.94 -21.01 -16.45
C ASP A 6 28.07 -19.74 -15.60
N LEU A 7 26.95 -19.15 -15.16
CA LEU A 7 26.93 -17.88 -14.44
C LEU A 7 27.18 -18.03 -12.93
N GLY A 8 27.49 -19.23 -12.44
CA GLY A 8 27.69 -19.49 -11.01
C GLY A 8 26.46 -19.07 -10.19
N TYR A 9 25.26 -19.20 -10.78
CA TYR A 9 24.03 -18.70 -10.20
C TYR A 9 23.62 -19.58 -9.01
N ILE A 10 23.92 -19.12 -7.80
CA ILE A 10 23.37 -19.72 -6.58
C ILE A 10 21.94 -19.19 -6.43
N SER A 11 20.97 -20.09 -6.51
CA SER A 11 19.57 -19.76 -6.23
C SER A 11 19.46 -19.19 -4.81
N ILE A 12 18.73 -18.09 -4.64
CA ILE A 12 18.46 -17.47 -3.32
C ILE A 12 17.90 -18.48 -2.32
N LEU A 13 17.17 -19.48 -2.81
CA LEU A 13 16.59 -20.56 -1.98
C LEU A 13 17.66 -21.48 -1.36
N ASN A 14 18.87 -21.49 -1.93
CA ASN A 14 19.99 -22.34 -1.51
C ASN A 14 21.08 -21.54 -0.79
N MET A 15 20.86 -20.25 -0.50
CA MET A 15 21.82 -19.38 0.20
C MET A 15 21.58 -19.41 1.71
N ASP A 16 22.62 -19.10 2.49
CA ASP A 16 22.47 -18.87 3.92
C ASP A 16 21.54 -17.67 4.16
N ASN A 17 20.72 -17.74 5.22
CA ASN A 17 19.63 -16.78 5.45
C ASN A 17 20.09 -15.31 5.47
N ASP A 18 21.26 -15.04 6.06
CA ASP A 18 21.80 -13.67 6.14
C ASP A 18 22.24 -13.16 4.77
N GLU A 19 22.88 -14.02 3.97
CA GLU A 19 23.33 -13.70 2.61
C GLU A 19 22.14 -13.53 1.65
N ALA A 20 21.12 -14.38 1.78
CA ALA A 20 19.86 -14.28 1.05
C ALA A 20 19.13 -12.96 1.34
N LEU A 21 19.16 -12.50 2.60
CA LEU A 21 18.49 -11.27 3.00
C LEU A 21 19.20 -10.03 2.45
N ASP A 22 20.53 -10.01 2.46
CA ASP A 22 21.32 -8.90 1.93
C ASP A 22 21.25 -8.81 0.40
N THR A 23 21.27 -9.95 -0.30
CA THR A 23 21.04 -9.97 -1.75
C THR A 23 19.65 -9.46 -2.11
N LEU A 24 18.60 -9.86 -1.37
CA LEU A 24 17.24 -9.33 -1.56
C LEU A 24 17.16 -7.82 -1.29
N ARG A 25 17.88 -7.31 -0.28
CA ARG A 25 17.97 -5.86 -0.02
C ARG A 25 18.64 -5.13 -1.18
N GLN A 26 19.73 -5.66 -1.72
CA GLN A 26 20.42 -5.08 -2.88
C GLN A 26 19.53 -5.05 -4.13
N ILE A 27 18.82 -6.15 -4.41
CA ILE A 27 17.82 -6.22 -5.50
C ILE A 27 16.70 -5.19 -5.27
N ARG A 28 16.23 -5.04 -4.04
CA ARG A 28 15.20 -4.04 -3.73
C ARG A 28 15.71 -2.62 -3.95
N LEU A 29 16.95 -2.33 -3.61
CA LEU A 29 17.57 -1.01 -3.78
C LEU A 29 17.84 -0.69 -5.25
N SER A 30 18.33 -1.64 -6.04
CA SER A 30 18.56 -1.44 -7.48
C SER A 30 17.26 -1.13 -8.22
N ARG A 31 16.15 -1.77 -7.84
CA ARG A 31 14.81 -1.49 -8.37
C ARG A 31 14.21 -0.14 -7.93
N ARG A 32 14.81 0.56 -6.97
CA ARG A 32 14.34 1.90 -6.54
C ARG A 32 14.79 3.01 -7.47
N ILE A 33 15.68 2.74 -8.42
CA ILE A 33 16.00 3.69 -9.49
C ILE A 33 14.85 3.57 -10.50
N PRO A 34 13.96 4.56 -10.59
CA PRO A 34 12.87 4.46 -11.55
C PRO A 34 13.47 4.70 -12.94
N ASP A 35 13.38 3.69 -13.83
CA ASP A 35 13.82 3.80 -15.23
C ASP A 35 13.14 4.95 -15.99
N LYS A 36 12.04 5.49 -15.44
CA LYS A 36 11.31 6.63 -15.99
C LYS A 36 11.04 7.63 -14.87
N PRO A 37 11.26 8.94 -15.09
CA PRO A 37 10.86 9.94 -14.12
C PRO A 37 9.39 9.73 -13.77
N LYS A 38 9.11 9.61 -12.47
CA LYS A 38 7.76 9.43 -11.96
C LYS A 38 6.95 10.65 -12.42
N VAL A 39 6.03 10.47 -13.36
CA VAL A 39 5.13 11.55 -13.77
C VAL A 39 4.29 11.90 -12.54
N ILE A 40 4.64 13.00 -11.88
CA ILE A 40 3.88 13.54 -10.76
C ILE A 40 2.58 14.04 -11.37
N ARG A 41 1.57 13.17 -11.46
CA ARG A 41 0.21 13.61 -11.72
C ARG A 41 -0.23 14.33 -10.46
N GLU A 42 -0.32 15.65 -10.55
CA GLU A 42 -0.94 16.46 -9.51
C GLU A 42 -2.37 15.94 -9.31
N THR A 43 -2.56 15.18 -8.23
CA THR A 43 -3.89 14.82 -7.79
C THR A 43 -4.47 16.07 -7.16
N LYS A 44 -5.39 16.73 -7.86
CA LYS A 44 -6.23 17.75 -7.22
C LYS A 44 -6.93 17.06 -6.05
N LYS A 45 -6.65 17.51 -4.82
CA LYS A 45 -7.34 17.02 -3.63
C LYS A 45 -8.83 17.27 -3.84
N GLN A 46 -9.59 16.22 -4.08
CA GLN A 46 -11.04 16.31 -4.10
C GLN A 46 -11.45 16.48 -2.64
N THR A 47 -11.75 17.72 -2.25
CA THR A 47 -12.38 18.00 -0.97
C THR A 47 -13.73 17.33 -0.98
N THR A 48 -13.85 16.19 -0.30
CA THR A 48 -15.15 15.65 0.05
C THR A 48 -15.82 16.69 0.94
N ALA A 49 -16.91 17.27 0.46
CA ALA A 49 -17.76 18.09 1.32
C ALA A 49 -18.12 17.21 2.53
N LYS A 50 -17.81 17.69 3.74
CA LYS A 50 -18.26 17.01 4.96
C LYS A 50 -19.78 16.97 4.87
N VAL A 51 -20.33 15.79 4.61
CA VAL A 51 -21.76 15.56 4.75
C VAL A 51 -22.04 15.60 6.24
N THR A 52 -22.29 16.80 6.77
CA THR A 52 -23.02 16.91 8.01
C THR A 52 -24.44 16.48 7.68
N THR A 53 -24.75 15.22 7.92
CA THR A 53 -26.15 14.81 8.08
C THR A 53 -26.66 15.57 9.29
N ALA A 54 -27.27 16.74 9.06
CA ALA A 54 -27.98 17.44 10.11
C ALA A 54 -29.08 16.49 10.60
N VAL A 55 -28.87 15.87 11.77
CA VAL A 55 -29.87 15.02 12.39
C VAL A 55 -31.00 15.97 12.81
N ASN A 56 -32.13 15.87 12.10
CA ASN A 56 -33.31 16.63 12.45
C ASN A 56 -33.86 16.13 13.79
N ALA A 57 -34.45 17.01 14.60
CA ALA A 57 -34.88 16.67 15.97
C ALA A 57 -35.88 15.49 16.01
N GLU A 58 -36.70 15.35 14.97
CA GLU A 58 -37.63 14.24 14.78
C GLU A 58 -36.89 12.90 14.60
N MET A 59 -35.82 12.89 13.80
CA MET A 59 -35.00 11.71 13.56
C MET A 59 -34.23 11.28 14.82
N ALA A 60 -33.80 12.24 15.64
CA ALA A 60 -33.21 11.96 16.94
C ALA A 60 -34.23 11.34 17.92
N ALA A 61 -35.48 11.81 17.91
CA ALA A 61 -36.55 11.27 18.75
C ALA A 61 -36.92 9.83 18.37
N GLU A 62 -36.94 9.51 17.07
CA GLU A 62 -37.16 8.14 16.58
C GLU A 62 -36.03 7.20 16.98
N LEU A 63 -34.77 7.65 16.86
CA LEU A 63 -33.62 6.87 17.31
C LEU A 63 -33.63 6.61 18.83
N LEU A 64 -34.07 7.59 19.62
CA LEU A 64 -34.22 7.45 21.08
C LEU A 64 -35.29 6.41 21.43
N LYS A 65 -36.44 6.44 20.76
CA LYS A 65 -37.50 5.43 20.94
C LYS A 65 -37.02 4.02 20.60
N LEU A 66 -36.25 3.86 19.52
CA LEU A 66 -35.69 2.57 19.11
C LEU A 66 -34.66 2.03 20.13
N LEU A 67 -33.94 2.92 20.83
CA LEU A 67 -32.99 2.54 21.87
C LEU A 67 -33.66 2.26 23.23
N GLY A 68 -35.00 2.31 23.29
CA GLY A 68 -35.76 2.07 24.52
C GLY A 68 -35.73 3.25 25.50
N GLY A 69 -35.30 4.43 25.04
CA GLY A 69 -35.50 5.69 25.76
C GLY A 69 -36.92 6.17 25.54
N SER A 70 -37.80 5.88 26.51
CA SER A 70 -39.12 6.48 26.62
C SER A 70 -39.05 7.93 27.09
#